data_AF-A0A495DM37-F1
#
_entry.id   AF-A0A495DM37-F1
#
_cell.length_a   1.000
_cell.length_b   1.000
_cell.length_c   1.000
_cell.angle_alpha   90.00
_cell.angle_beta   90.00
_cell.angle_gamma   90.00
#
_symmetry.space_group_name_H-M   'P 1'
#
loop_
_entity.id
_entity.type
_entity.pdbx_description
1 polymer ?
#
loop_
_entity_poly.entity_id
_entity_poly.type
_entity_poly.pdbx_seq_one_letter_code
_entity_poly.pdbx_strand_id
1 'polypeptide(L)'
;MRLRTAIFAATTAAIALSGCSNVSRALGAERSTPDEFRTVTIAPLTVPPEYNLRPPRPGEPRPDEIYPDQQARAALLGSQGEFEGSDAEALLVARAGGGGADPFIRSIIDGEMASVVRKNRGFADMVLFWRDGEYRPRGDATPLDAEAEALAQERIQNVTGGGDVEIERDRRLLPKLPGL
;
A
#
# COMPACT_ATOMS: atom_id res chain seq x y z
N MET A 1 4.13 6.48 59.95
CA MET A 1 3.63 5.15 59.48
C MET A 1 2.16 5.18 59.07
N ARG A 2 1.28 5.87 59.80
CA ARG A 2 -0.18 5.95 59.52
C ARG A 2 -0.57 6.65 58.20
N LEU A 3 0.23 7.61 57.73
CA LEU A 3 -0.04 8.33 56.48
C LEU A 3 0.25 7.48 55.23
N ARG A 4 1.30 6.64 55.28
CA ARG A 4 1.65 5.73 54.17
C ARG A 4 0.62 4.61 53.99
N THR A 5 0.08 4.08 55.10
CA THR A 5 -0.99 3.07 55.07
C THR A 5 -2.31 3.65 54.54
N ALA A 6 -2.62 4.91 54.87
CA ALA A 6 -3.82 5.58 54.36
C ALA A 6 -3.74 5.84 52.84
N ILE A 7 -2.58 6.27 52.35
CA ILE A 7 -2.35 6.48 50.91
C ILE A 7 -2.46 5.15 50.15
N PHE A 8 -1.84 4.09 50.66
CA PHE A 8 -1.95 2.76 50.05
C PHE A 8 -3.40 2.30 49.98
N ALA A 9 -4.14 2.35 51.08
CA ALA A 9 -5.56 1.95 51.11
C ALA A 9 -6.43 2.77 50.14
N ALA A 10 -6.18 4.09 50.02
CA ALA A 10 -6.90 4.94 49.08
C ALA A 10 -6.60 4.57 47.62
N THR A 11 -5.34 4.25 47.29
CA THR A 11 -4.96 3.83 45.93
C THR A 11 -5.58 2.49 45.55
N THR A 12 -5.62 1.51 46.45
CA THR A 12 -6.26 0.22 46.18
C THR A 12 -7.77 0.36 46.00
N ALA A 13 -8.42 1.21 46.80
CA ALA A 13 -9.85 1.47 46.65
C ALA A 13 -10.18 2.15 45.31
N ALA A 14 -9.37 3.12 44.87
CA ALA A 14 -9.56 3.79 43.58
C ALA A 14 -9.45 2.81 42.39
N ILE A 15 -8.52 1.85 42.45
CA ILE A 15 -8.36 0.80 41.41
C ILE A 15 -9.53 -0.19 41.44
N ALA A 16 -10.06 -0.53 42.62
CA ALA A 16 -11.21 -1.43 42.73
C ALA A 16 -12.50 -0.82 42.14
N LEU A 17 -12.71 0.49 42.29
CA LEU A 17 -13.91 1.16 41.75
C LEU A 17 -13.89 1.33 40.22
N SER A 18 -12.70 1.39 39.58
CA SER A 18 -12.61 1.54 38.12
C SER A 18 -13.04 0.29 37.33
N GLY A 19 -13.08 -0.88 37.98
CA GLY A 19 -13.54 -2.14 37.38
C GLY A 19 -15.07 -2.28 37.29
N CYS A 20 -15.83 -1.55 38.10
CA CYS A 20 -17.30 -1.68 38.14
C CYS A 20 -18.02 -1.08 36.92
N SER A 21 -17.37 -0.21 36.15
CA SER A 21 -17.95 0.41 34.94
C SER A 21 -18.09 -0.56 33.76
N ASN A 22 -17.31 -1.64 33.74
CA ASN A 22 -17.35 -2.63 32.67
C ASN A 22 -18.36 -3.76 32.95
N VAL A 23 -18.75 -3.92 34.22
CA VAL A 23 -19.74 -4.92 34.66
C VAL A 23 -21.15 -4.56 34.17
N SER A 24 -21.52 -3.28 34.17
CA SER A 24 -22.82 -2.83 33.62
C SER A 24 -22.98 -3.13 32.13
N ARG A 25 -21.88 -3.06 31.36
CA ARG A 25 -21.85 -3.43 29.94
C ARG A 25 -21.93 -4.95 29.73
N ALA A 26 -21.21 -5.73 30.55
CA ALA A 26 -21.23 -7.20 30.49
C ALA A 26 -22.58 -7.79 30.95
N LEU A 27 -23.26 -7.13 31.89
CA LEU A 27 -24.60 -7.52 32.38
C LEU A 27 -25.75 -7.02 31.48
N GLY A 28 -25.46 -6.37 30.36
CA GLY A 28 -26.48 -5.92 29.40
C GLY A 28 -27.36 -4.75 29.90
N ALA A 29 -26.95 -4.07 30.98
CA ALA A 29 -27.65 -2.88 31.47
C ALA A 29 -27.40 -1.64 30.58
N GLU A 30 -26.38 -1.70 29.72
CA GLU A 30 -26.09 -0.68 28.72
C GLU A 30 -26.66 -1.11 27.35
N ARG A 31 -27.59 -0.31 26.82
CA ARG A 31 -28.28 -0.56 25.56
C ARG A 31 -27.32 -0.28 24.39
N SER A 32 -26.70 -1.32 23.84
CA SER A 32 -26.05 -1.25 22.52
C SER A 32 -27.10 -1.43 21.44
N THR A 33 -27.70 -0.33 20.96
CA THR A 33 -28.54 -0.37 19.76
C THR A 33 -27.63 -0.47 18.54
N PRO A 34 -27.84 -1.46 17.65
CA PRO A 34 -27.21 -1.47 16.33
C PRO A 34 -27.44 -0.13 15.63
N ASP A 35 -26.44 0.34 14.90
CA ASP A 35 -26.47 1.62 14.18
C ASP A 35 -27.66 1.66 13.21
N GLU A 36 -28.65 2.47 13.55
CA GLU A 36 -29.92 2.63 12.85
C GLU A 36 -29.79 3.30 11.48
N PHE A 37 -28.61 3.84 11.16
CA PHE A 37 -28.27 4.35 9.84
C PHE A 37 -27.55 3.33 8.97
N ARG A 38 -27.22 2.15 9.49
CA ARG A 38 -26.60 1.07 8.72
C ARG A 38 -27.66 0.22 8.02
N THR A 39 -28.40 0.84 7.10
CA THR A 39 -29.45 0.17 6.33
C THR A 39 -28.84 -0.82 5.35
N VAL A 40 -28.95 -2.12 5.64
CA VAL A 40 -28.67 -3.18 4.65
C VAL A 40 -29.94 -3.36 3.82
N THR A 41 -29.95 -2.83 2.60
CA THR A 41 -31.08 -3.03 1.68
C THR A 41 -31.02 -4.44 1.11
N ILE A 42 -31.86 -5.33 1.63
CA ILE A 42 -32.07 -6.66 1.06
C ILE A 42 -32.96 -6.51 -0.17
N ALA A 43 -32.57 -7.14 -1.29
CA ALA A 43 -33.40 -7.16 -2.49
C ALA A 43 -34.77 -7.81 -2.17
N PRO A 44 -35.88 -7.29 -2.74
CA PRO A 44 -37.19 -7.88 -2.52
C PRO A 44 -37.20 -9.35 -2.96
N LEU A 45 -37.70 -10.24 -2.08
CA LEU A 45 -37.83 -11.66 -2.37
C LEU A 45 -38.96 -11.85 -3.39
N THR A 46 -38.63 -11.84 -4.67
CA THR A 46 -39.54 -12.30 -5.73
C THR A 46 -39.28 -13.78 -5.95
N VAL A 47 -40.35 -14.57 -5.91
CA VAL A 47 -40.26 -16.01 -6.22
C VAL A 47 -40.06 -16.14 -7.73
N PRO A 48 -38.91 -16.65 -8.20
CA PRO A 48 -38.70 -16.85 -9.63
C PRO A 48 -39.70 -17.88 -10.17
N PRO A 49 -40.22 -17.70 -11.40
CA PRO A 49 -41.15 -18.65 -12.01
C PRO A 49 -40.53 -20.03 -12.27
N GLU A 50 -39.20 -20.14 -12.20
CA GLU A 50 -38.44 -21.36 -12.46
C GLU A 50 -37.92 -21.98 -11.14
N TYR A 51 -38.58 -23.03 -10.67
CA TYR A 51 -38.15 -23.83 -9.49
C TYR A 51 -37.02 -24.83 -9.81
N ASN A 52 -36.42 -24.76 -11.00
CA ASN A 52 -35.55 -25.82 -11.52
C ASN A 52 -34.05 -25.52 -11.41
N LEU A 53 -33.66 -24.53 -10.60
CA LEU A 53 -32.25 -24.28 -10.32
C LEU A 53 -31.75 -25.32 -9.31
N ARG A 54 -30.76 -26.11 -9.72
CA ARG A 54 -30.00 -26.97 -8.82
C ARG A 54 -29.44 -26.10 -7.68
N PRO A 55 -29.69 -26.45 -6.40
CA PRO A 55 -29.11 -25.71 -5.29
C PRO A 55 -27.60 -25.57 -5.47
N PRO A 56 -27.03 -24.37 -5.26
CA PRO A 56 -25.59 -24.18 -5.35
C PRO A 56 -24.89 -25.13 -4.38
N ARG A 57 -23.72 -25.64 -4.77
CA ARG A 57 -22.96 -26.55 -3.92
C ARG A 57 -22.56 -25.80 -2.64
N PRO A 58 -22.55 -26.47 -1.47
CA PRO A 58 -22.04 -25.85 -0.25
C PRO A 58 -20.62 -25.29 -0.47
N GLY A 59 -20.45 -23.98 -0.30
CA GLY A 59 -19.17 -23.27 -0.50
C GLY A 59 -19.01 -22.51 -1.82
N GLU A 60 -19.93 -22.66 -2.78
CA GLU A 60 -19.96 -21.87 -4.01
C GLU A 60 -20.63 -20.50 -3.74
N PRO A 61 -20.10 -19.37 -4.26
CA PRO A 61 -20.76 -18.08 -4.13
C PRO A 61 -22.19 -18.13 -4.69
N ARG A 62 -23.15 -17.61 -3.92
CA ARG A 62 -24.54 -17.52 -4.37
C ARG A 62 -24.65 -16.49 -5.50
N PRO A 63 -25.31 -16.83 -6.63
CA PRO A 63 -25.49 -15.89 -7.73
C PRO A 63 -26.22 -14.59 -7.34
N ASP A 64 -27.06 -14.64 -6.30
CA ASP A 64 -27.93 -13.53 -5.90
C ASP A 64 -27.39 -12.68 -4.73
N GLU A 65 -26.23 -13.02 -4.15
CA GLU A 65 -25.60 -12.17 -3.13
C GLU A 65 -24.80 -11.07 -3.83
N ILE A 66 -25.49 -10.00 -4.24
CA ILE A 66 -24.83 -8.73 -4.55
C ILE A 66 -24.22 -8.24 -3.24
N TYR A 67 -22.91 -8.46 -3.10
CA TYR A 67 -22.20 -7.94 -1.94
C TYR A 67 -22.26 -6.39 -1.97
N PRO A 68 -22.48 -5.74 -0.81
CA PRO A 68 -22.66 -4.29 -0.74
C PRO A 68 -21.41 -3.51 -1.18
N ASP A 69 -20.21 -4.11 -1.08
CA ASP A 69 -18.97 -3.57 -1.64
C ASP A 69 -18.98 -3.57 -3.17
N GLN A 70 -19.50 -4.62 -3.82
CA GLN A 70 -19.66 -4.67 -5.28
C GLN A 70 -20.68 -3.65 -5.76
N GLN A 71 -21.79 -3.50 -5.04
CA GLN A 71 -22.80 -2.49 -5.33
C GLN A 71 -22.25 -1.07 -5.16
N ALA A 72 -21.53 -0.79 -4.07
CA ALA A 72 -20.89 0.50 -3.85
C ALA A 72 -19.82 0.78 -4.92
N ARG A 73 -19.02 -0.22 -5.30
CA ARG A 73 -18.03 -0.10 -6.37
C ARG A 73 -18.67 0.20 -7.71
N ALA A 74 -19.75 -0.49 -8.07
CA ALA A 74 -20.52 -0.20 -9.29
C ALA A 74 -21.16 1.19 -9.26
N ALA A 75 -21.61 1.67 -8.10
CA ALA A 75 -22.15 3.02 -7.95
C ALA A 75 -21.06 4.10 -8.07
N LEU A 76 -19.85 3.84 -7.56
CA LEU A 76 -18.74 4.80 -7.56
C LEU A 76 -17.95 4.83 -8.87
N LEU A 77 -17.70 3.67 -9.47
CA LEU A 77 -16.84 3.50 -10.65
C LEU A 77 -17.65 3.26 -11.93
N GLY A 78 -18.97 3.12 -11.82
CA GLY A 78 -19.81 2.54 -12.86
C GLY A 78 -19.79 1.01 -12.82
N SER A 79 -20.86 0.37 -13.30
CA SER A 79 -20.78 -1.04 -13.71
C SER A 79 -19.66 -1.16 -14.74
N GLN A 80 -18.82 -2.21 -14.66
CA GLN A 80 -17.86 -2.48 -15.74
C GLN A 80 -18.65 -2.48 -17.04
N GLY A 81 -18.35 -1.51 -17.90
CA GLY A 81 -19.18 -1.19 -19.06
C GLY A 81 -19.36 -2.42 -19.92
N GLU A 82 -20.57 -2.56 -20.46
CA GLU A 82 -20.82 -3.43 -21.59
C GLU A 82 -19.82 -3.05 -22.69
N PHE A 83 -19.16 -4.05 -23.29
CA PHE A 83 -18.11 -3.81 -24.26
C PHE A 83 -18.67 -3.00 -25.44
N GLU A 84 -18.26 -1.75 -25.55
CA GLU A 84 -18.70 -0.85 -26.61
C GLU A 84 -17.71 -0.94 -27.76
N GLY A 85 -17.87 -1.97 -28.58
CA GLY A 85 -17.04 -2.25 -29.75
C GLY A 85 -17.76 -3.12 -30.77
N SER A 86 -17.21 -3.21 -31.97
CA SER A 86 -17.77 -4.05 -33.03
C SER A 86 -17.55 -5.54 -32.74
N ASP A 87 -18.39 -6.40 -33.33
CA ASP A 87 -18.24 -7.87 -33.22
C ASP A 87 -16.85 -8.36 -33.63
N ALA A 88 -16.23 -7.68 -34.62
CA ALA A 88 -14.89 -8.00 -35.08
C ALA A 88 -13.81 -7.70 -34.02
N GLU A 89 -13.98 -6.61 -33.27
CA GLU A 89 -13.08 -6.25 -32.15
C GLU A 89 -13.27 -7.22 -30.98
N ALA A 90 -14.50 -7.57 -30.64
CA ALA A 90 -14.79 -8.57 -29.62
C ALA A 90 -14.12 -9.91 -29.96
N LEU A 91 -14.21 -10.34 -31.23
CA LEU A 91 -13.62 -11.59 -31.70
C LEU A 91 -12.08 -11.53 -31.73
N LEU A 92 -11.50 -10.38 -32.06
CA LEU A 92 -10.05 -10.16 -31.97
C LEU A 92 -9.56 -10.24 -30.53
N VAL A 93 -10.26 -9.59 -29.59
CA VAL A 93 -9.95 -9.62 -28.15
C VAL A 93 -10.07 -11.03 -27.61
N ALA A 94 -11.14 -11.76 -27.94
CA ALA A 94 -11.31 -13.15 -27.56
C ALA A 94 -10.18 -14.04 -28.09
N ARG A 95 -9.74 -13.84 -29.34
CA ARG A 95 -8.60 -14.56 -29.93
C ARG A 95 -7.26 -14.19 -29.30
N ALA A 96 -7.13 -12.96 -28.82
CA ALA A 96 -5.97 -12.48 -28.07
C ALA A 96 -5.96 -12.98 -26.60
N GLY A 97 -6.97 -13.75 -26.18
CA GLY A 97 -7.11 -14.22 -24.80
C GLY A 97 -7.66 -13.18 -23.83
N GLY A 98 -8.24 -12.09 -24.34
CA GLY A 98 -8.96 -11.10 -23.55
C GLY A 98 -10.31 -11.63 -23.05
N GLY A 99 -10.84 -10.99 -21.99
CA GLY A 99 -12.14 -11.35 -21.39
C GLY A 99 -12.09 -12.47 -20.33
N GLY A 100 -10.97 -13.18 -20.18
CA GLY A 100 -10.77 -14.20 -19.15
C GLY A 100 -10.16 -13.68 -17.84
N ALA A 101 -10.01 -12.37 -17.68
CA ALA A 101 -9.42 -11.79 -16.48
C ALA A 101 -10.41 -11.90 -15.31
N ASP A 102 -9.99 -12.55 -14.23
CA ASP A 102 -10.76 -12.59 -12.98
C ASP A 102 -10.91 -11.16 -12.43
N PRO A 103 -12.14 -10.66 -12.21
CA PRO A 103 -12.37 -9.32 -11.64
C PRO A 103 -11.70 -9.11 -10.27
N PHE A 104 -11.45 -10.19 -9.54
CA PHE A 104 -10.85 -10.24 -8.22
C PHE A 104 -9.34 -10.52 -8.26
N ILE A 105 -8.71 -10.59 -9.44
CA ILE A 105 -7.27 -10.92 -9.55
C ILE A 105 -6.40 -9.98 -8.72
N ARG A 106 -6.78 -8.70 -8.57
CA ARG A 106 -6.06 -7.74 -7.72
C ARG A 106 -6.14 -8.13 -6.24
N SER A 107 -7.33 -8.46 -5.74
CA SER A 107 -7.48 -8.92 -4.36
C SER A 107 -6.78 -10.25 -4.10
N ILE A 108 -6.76 -11.16 -5.09
CA ILE A 108 -6.03 -12.42 -5.01
C ILE A 108 -4.53 -12.13 -4.89
N ILE A 109 -3.98 -11.33 -5.81
CA ILE A 109 -2.56 -10.93 -5.78
C ILE A 109 -2.23 -10.21 -4.48
N ASP A 110 -3.07 -9.29 -4.01
CA ASP A 110 -2.84 -8.57 -2.75
C ASP A 110 -2.86 -9.52 -1.55
N GLY A 111 -3.73 -10.53 -1.56
CA GLY A 111 -3.78 -11.58 -0.53
C GLY A 111 -2.55 -12.49 -0.55
N GLU A 112 -2.14 -12.96 -1.74
CA GLU A 112 -0.93 -13.77 -1.92
C GLU A 112 0.35 -12.99 -1.56
N MET A 113 0.40 -11.71 -1.92
CA MET A 113 1.52 -10.81 -1.70
C MET A 113 1.42 -10.04 -0.37
N ALA A 114 0.43 -10.34 0.48
CA ALA A 114 0.25 -9.66 1.77
C ALA A 114 1.48 -9.82 2.69
N SER A 115 2.26 -10.89 2.51
CA SER A 115 3.52 -11.12 3.22
C SER A 115 4.70 -10.33 2.63
N VAL A 116 4.60 -9.86 1.39
CA VAL A 116 5.63 -9.13 0.67
C VAL A 116 5.42 -7.63 0.87
N VAL A 117 5.94 -7.10 1.97
CA VAL A 117 5.95 -5.65 2.22
C VAL A 117 6.98 -5.00 1.29
N ARG A 118 6.51 -4.41 0.18
CA ARG A 118 7.34 -3.53 -0.66
C ARG A 118 7.62 -2.23 0.11
N LYS A 119 8.76 -2.18 0.80
CA LYS A 119 9.22 -0.92 1.40
C LYS A 119 9.54 0.09 0.29
N ASN A 120 9.21 1.35 0.54
CA ASN A 120 9.63 2.44 -0.33
C ASN A 120 11.16 2.43 -0.41
N ARG A 121 11.68 2.15 -1.61
CA ARG A 121 13.13 2.07 -1.86
C ARG A 121 13.84 3.32 -1.36
N GLY A 122 13.26 4.52 -1.56
CA GLY A 122 13.86 5.77 -1.12
C GLY A 122 14.06 5.86 0.40
N PHE A 123 13.09 5.45 1.21
CA PHE A 123 13.25 5.46 2.67
C PHE A 123 14.19 4.36 3.15
N ALA A 124 14.09 3.15 2.57
CA ALA A 124 14.97 2.04 2.91
C ALA A 124 16.43 2.37 2.56
N ASP A 125 16.67 2.94 1.39
CA ASP A 125 17.99 3.37 0.92
C ASP A 125 18.53 4.52 1.78
N MET A 126 17.69 5.49 2.14
CA MET A 126 18.09 6.56 3.06
C MET A 126 18.61 6.00 4.38
N VAL A 127 17.95 5.01 4.97
CA VAL A 127 18.38 4.38 6.22
C VAL A 127 19.65 3.54 6.02
N LEU A 128 19.73 2.76 4.93
CA LEU A 128 20.88 1.89 4.66
C LEU A 128 22.17 2.65 4.30
N PHE A 129 22.04 3.83 3.68
CA PHE A 129 23.16 4.62 3.17
C PHE A 129 23.34 5.97 3.90
N TRP A 130 22.75 6.12 5.09
CA TRP A 130 23.00 7.28 5.95
C TRP A 130 24.45 7.29 6.44
N ARG A 131 25.21 8.36 6.13
CA ARG A 131 26.55 8.59 6.71
C ARG A 131 26.74 10.07 7.05
N ASP A 132 27.19 10.35 8.28
CA ASP A 132 27.55 11.70 8.74
C ASP A 132 26.45 12.78 8.54
N GLY A 133 25.18 12.40 8.72
CA GLY A 133 24.06 13.35 8.58
C GLY A 133 23.61 13.62 7.14
N GLU A 134 24.27 13.03 6.14
CA GLU A 134 23.91 13.15 4.72
C GLU A 134 23.56 11.78 4.12
N TYR A 135 22.55 11.77 3.26
CA TYR A 135 22.26 10.62 2.41
C TYR A 135 23.25 10.59 1.24
N ARG A 136 24.08 9.55 1.18
CA ARG A 136 24.99 9.29 0.05
C ARG A 136 24.60 7.98 -0.62
N PRO A 137 23.77 8.01 -1.69
CA PRO A 137 23.45 6.78 -2.41
C PRO A 137 24.75 6.11 -2.88
N ARG A 138 24.84 4.78 -2.74
CA ARG A 138 25.82 4.02 -3.53
C ARG A 138 25.42 4.22 -4.99
N GLY A 139 26.39 4.60 -5.83
CA GLY A 139 26.23 5.05 -7.22
C GLY A 139 24.96 4.54 -7.89
N ASP A 140 24.21 5.49 -8.45
CA ASP A 140 22.92 5.32 -9.09
C ASP A 140 22.87 4.00 -9.87
N ALA A 141 21.90 3.13 -9.56
CA ALA A 141 21.68 1.88 -10.27
C ALA A 141 21.00 2.11 -11.63
N THR A 142 21.07 3.33 -12.16
CA THR A 142 20.78 3.61 -13.55
C THR A 142 21.78 2.82 -14.40
N PRO A 143 21.32 2.08 -15.42
CA PRO A 143 22.21 1.50 -16.40
C PRO A 143 23.11 2.60 -16.95
N LEU A 144 24.42 2.48 -16.75
CA LEU A 144 25.40 3.37 -17.37
C LEU A 144 25.18 3.32 -18.88
N ASP A 145 24.91 4.48 -19.47
CA ASP A 145 24.83 4.59 -20.91
C ASP A 145 26.25 4.41 -21.49
N ALA A 146 26.44 3.31 -22.21
CA ALA A 146 27.73 2.91 -22.75
C ALA A 146 28.28 3.95 -23.73
N GLU A 147 27.42 4.64 -24.49
CA GLU A 147 27.85 5.66 -25.45
C GLU A 147 28.34 6.93 -24.73
N ALA A 148 27.62 7.38 -23.70
CA ALA A 148 27.99 8.54 -22.91
C ALA A 148 29.30 8.35 -22.13
N GLU A 149 29.52 7.16 -21.56
CA GLU A 149 30.76 6.77 -20.89
C GLU A 149 31.94 6.72 -21.88
N ALA A 150 31.76 6.14 -23.07
CA ALA A 150 32.79 6.09 -24.10
C ALA A 150 33.26 7.49 -24.52
N LEU A 151 32.32 8.42 -24.74
CA LEU A 151 32.63 9.81 -25.07
C LEU A 151 33.33 10.55 -23.90
N ALA A 152 32.98 10.23 -22.65
CA ALA A 152 33.69 10.77 -21.49
C ALA A 152 35.13 10.26 -21.44
N GLN A 153 35.36 8.97 -21.70
CA GLN A 153 36.67 8.35 -21.76
C GLN A 153 37.54 8.95 -22.86
N GLU A 154 36.98 9.17 -24.06
CA GLU A 154 37.69 9.80 -25.18
C GLU A 154 38.10 11.24 -24.86
N ARG A 155 37.22 12.01 -24.21
CA ARG A 155 37.55 13.37 -23.76
C ARG A 155 38.69 13.37 -22.76
N ILE A 156 38.67 12.46 -21.78
CA ILE A 156 39.75 12.30 -20.82
C ILE A 156 41.04 11.95 -21.54
N GLN A 157 41.03 10.94 -22.42
CA GLN A 157 42.23 10.53 -23.17
C GLN A 157 42.77 11.65 -24.07
N ASN A 158 41.90 12.44 -24.71
CA ASN A 158 42.31 13.57 -25.53
C ASN A 158 42.99 14.67 -24.69
N VAL A 159 42.52 14.88 -23.46
CA VAL A 159 43.10 15.89 -22.55
C VAL A 159 44.38 15.38 -21.89
N THR A 160 44.43 14.10 -21.49
CA THR A 160 45.57 13.53 -20.74
C THR A 160 46.62 12.89 -21.64
N GLY A 161 46.35 12.73 -22.93
CA GLY A 161 47.21 12.02 -23.88
C GLY A 161 47.44 10.54 -23.51
N GLY A 162 46.62 9.98 -22.62
CA GLY A 162 46.79 8.62 -22.08
C GLY A 162 47.88 8.47 -21.02
N GLY A 163 48.50 9.57 -20.56
CA GLY A 163 49.50 9.55 -19.49
C GLY A 163 48.89 9.69 -18.10
N ASP A 164 49.65 9.28 -17.08
CA ASP A 164 49.30 9.51 -15.68
C ASP A 164 49.29 11.01 -15.37
N VAL A 165 48.16 11.53 -14.88
CA VAL A 165 48.02 12.94 -14.50
C VAL A 165 48.36 13.09 -13.02
N GLU A 166 49.52 13.66 -12.73
CA GLU A 166 49.88 14.07 -11.38
C GLU A 166 49.32 15.48 -11.10
N ILE A 167 48.25 15.55 -10.30
CA ILE A 167 47.67 16.83 -9.88
C ILE A 167 48.42 17.33 -8.65
N GLU A 168 49.50 18.09 -8.87
CA GLU A 168 50.17 18.79 -7.78
C GLU A 168 49.31 19.97 -7.31
N ARG A 169 48.74 19.85 -6.10
CA ARG A 169 48.08 20.97 -5.44
C ARG A 169 49.14 21.88 -4.84
N ASP A 170 49.46 22.97 -5.54
CA ASP A 170 50.35 24.00 -5.01
C ASP A 170 49.74 24.63 -3.74
N ARG A 171 50.30 24.26 -2.58
CA ARG A 171 49.87 24.74 -1.26
C ARG A 171 50.35 26.16 -0.97
N ARG A 172 51.09 26.81 -1.87
CA ARG A 172 51.63 28.17 -1.68
C ARG A 172 50.68 29.28 -2.13
N LEU A 173 49.61 28.93 -2.83
CA LEU A 173 48.57 29.89 -3.21
C LEU A 173 47.61 30.08 -2.03
N LEU A 174 48.00 30.95 -1.09
CA LEU A 174 47.04 31.66 -0.27
C LEU A 174 45.95 32.23 -1.20
N PRO A 175 44.65 32.09 -0.90
CA PRO A 175 43.61 32.64 -1.74
C PRO A 175 43.86 34.14 -1.87
N LYS A 176 44.22 34.60 -3.08
CA LYS A 176 44.19 36.02 -3.39
C LYS A 176 42.72 36.43 -3.36
N LEU A 177 42.27 36.90 -2.19
CA LEU A 177 41.03 37.64 -2.06
C LEU A 177 41.11 38.82 -3.05
N PRO A 178 40.18 38.94 -4.01
CA PRO A 178 40.08 40.13 -4.82
C PRO A 178 39.56 41.27 -3.93
N GLY A 179 40.33 42.36 -3.80
CA GLY A 179 40.03 43.52 -2.95
C GLY A 179 40.73 43.43 -1.58
N LEU A 180 41.86 44.06 -1.25
CA LEU A 180 42.47 45.34 -1.67
C LEU A 180 42.26 45.80 -3.11
#